data_AF-A0A966E8V7-F1
#
_entry.id   AF-A0A966E8V7-F1
#
_cell.length_a   1.000
_cell.length_b   1.000
_cell.length_c   1.000
_cell.angle_alpha   90.00
_cell.angle_beta   90.00
_cell.angle_gamma   90.00
#
_symmetry.space_group_name_H-M   'P 1'
#
loop_
_entity.id
_entity.type
_entity.pdbx_description
1 polymer ?
#
loop_
_entity_poly.entity_id
_entity_poly.type
_entity_poly.pdbx_seq_one_letter_code
_entity_poly.pdbx_strand_id
1 'polypeptide(L)'
;AVANVVVVGGGSYAANFVDGSIALNPVVTSDFIRGDANNDSIVNIADAVWVIYELFLNGPASNCSIASDANGDDLSDIADASFIIMYRFMGGAAPAAPFPDCGQVDGQLPEDCAASSCL
;
A
#
# COMPACT_ATOMS: atom_id res chain seq x y z
N ALA A 1 2.71 42.10 36.45
CA ALA A 1 2.82 40.64 36.23
C ALA A 1 2.22 40.33 34.85
N VAL A 2 2.86 39.48 34.06
CA VAL A 2 2.31 39.02 32.77
C VAL A 2 1.53 37.73 33.05
N ALA A 3 0.29 37.64 32.56
CA ALA A 3 -0.56 36.47 32.73
C ALA A 3 -0.76 35.77 31.37
N ASN A 4 -0.58 34.44 31.35
CA ASN A 4 -0.92 33.61 30.20
C ASN A 4 -2.40 33.23 30.28
N VAL A 5 -3.12 33.36 29.15
CA VAL A 5 -4.52 32.99 29.02
C VAL A 5 -4.73 32.12 27.80
N VAL A 6 -5.67 31.18 27.88
CA VAL A 6 -6.13 30.39 26.73
C VAL A 6 -7.41 31.02 26.22
N VAL A 7 -7.49 31.27 24.90
CA VAL A 7 -8.69 31.80 24.26
C VAL A 7 -9.43 30.68 23.54
N VAL A 8 -10.64 30.38 24.00
CA VAL A 8 -11.54 29.39 23.36
C VAL A 8 -12.88 30.08 23.10
N GLY A 9 -13.34 30.07 21.86
CA GLY A 9 -14.62 30.67 21.48
C GLY A 9 -14.76 32.16 21.84
N GLY A 10 -13.65 32.90 21.93
CA GLY A 10 -13.63 34.33 22.30
C GLY A 10 -13.61 34.62 23.81
N GLY A 11 -13.71 33.62 24.67
CA GLY A 11 -13.53 33.76 26.12
C GLY A 11 -12.06 33.65 26.53
N SER A 12 -11.62 34.41 27.53
CA SER A 12 -10.29 34.30 28.13
C SER A 12 -10.32 33.49 29.42
N TYR A 13 -9.53 32.41 29.46
CA TYR A 13 -9.45 31.50 30.60
C TYR A 13 -8.02 31.45 31.17
N ALA A 14 -7.90 31.36 32.49
CA ALA A 14 -6.59 31.16 33.12
C ALA A 14 -6.00 29.82 32.67
N ALA A 15 -4.73 29.82 32.27
CA ALA A 15 -4.05 28.60 31.87
C ALA A 15 -3.84 27.68 33.09
N ASN A 16 -4.39 26.47 33.04
CA ASN A 16 -4.02 25.40 33.96
C ASN A 16 -2.76 24.73 33.41
N PHE A 17 -1.68 24.73 34.20
CA PHE A 17 -0.42 24.07 33.83
C PHE A 17 -0.52 22.57 34.13
N VAL A 18 -1.21 21.86 33.26
CA VAL A 18 -1.24 20.39 33.25
C VAL A 18 -0.39 19.91 32.09
N ASP A 19 0.63 19.13 32.39
CA ASP A 19 1.45 18.50 31.37
C ASP A 19 0.59 17.50 30.57
N GLY A 20 0.78 17.47 29.26
CA GLY A 20 0.17 16.50 28.36
C GLY A 20 1.23 15.87 27.48
N SER A 21 1.02 14.62 27.09
CA SER A 21 1.86 13.95 26.08
C SER A 21 1.03 13.61 24.85
N ILE A 22 1.66 13.73 23.69
CA ILE A 22 1.16 13.18 22.43
C ILE A 22 2.07 12.01 22.08
N ALA A 23 1.52 10.80 22.04
CA ALA A 23 2.22 9.64 21.51
C ALA A 23 1.95 9.54 20.01
N LEU A 24 3.00 9.66 19.20
CA LEU A 24 2.93 9.34 17.77
C LEU A 24 3.39 7.90 17.61
N ASN A 25 2.47 7.02 17.19
CA ASN A 25 2.82 5.65 16.86
C ASN A 25 3.02 5.57 15.34
N PRO A 26 4.25 5.35 14.83
CA PRO A 26 4.48 5.27 13.41
C PRO A 26 3.70 4.07 12.84
N VAL A 27 2.97 4.31 11.76
CA VAL A 27 2.43 3.25 10.91
C VAL A 27 3.55 2.89 9.94
N VAL A 28 4.01 1.65 10.01
CA VAL A 28 5.03 1.12 9.09
C VAL A 28 4.33 0.29 8.02
N THR A 29 4.53 0.67 6.78
CA THR A 29 4.09 -0.05 5.59
C THR A 29 5.30 -0.69 4.92
N SER A 30 5.07 -1.77 4.18
CA SER A 30 6.12 -2.46 3.42
C SER A 30 6.14 -1.93 1.99
N ASP A 31 7.31 -1.59 1.47
CA ASP A 31 7.45 -1.25 0.05
C ASP A 31 7.03 -2.44 -0.83
N PHE A 32 6.50 -2.19 -2.01
CA PHE A 32 6.11 -3.25 -2.93
C PHE A 32 6.44 -2.87 -4.38
N ILE A 33 6.29 -3.84 -5.28
CA ILE A 33 6.31 -3.62 -6.72
C ILE A 33 4.93 -4.00 -7.26
N ARG A 34 4.25 -3.06 -7.92
CA ARG A 34 2.94 -3.31 -8.52
C ARG A 34 3.08 -4.33 -9.64
N GLY A 35 2.27 -5.38 -9.56
CA GLY A 35 2.31 -6.53 -10.47
C GLY A 35 3.25 -7.66 -10.04
N ASP A 36 3.99 -7.54 -8.93
CA ASP A 36 4.79 -8.63 -8.32
C ASP A 36 3.91 -9.48 -7.39
N ALA A 37 2.92 -10.17 -7.96
CA ALA A 37 1.90 -10.89 -7.22
C ALA A 37 2.46 -12.12 -6.49
N ASN A 38 3.52 -12.74 -7.02
CA ASN A 38 4.16 -13.88 -6.37
C ASN A 38 5.30 -13.47 -5.41
N ASN A 39 5.56 -12.16 -5.30
CA ASN A 39 6.53 -11.55 -4.40
C ASN A 39 7.96 -12.07 -4.60
N ASP A 40 8.42 -12.13 -5.86
CA ASP A 40 9.76 -12.56 -6.27
C ASP A 40 10.65 -11.42 -6.80
N SER A 41 10.17 -10.17 -6.69
CA SER A 41 10.78 -8.93 -7.17
C SER A 41 10.85 -8.79 -8.69
N ILE A 42 10.18 -9.66 -9.46
CA ILE A 42 10.26 -9.65 -10.92
C ILE A 42 8.86 -9.75 -11.53
N VAL A 43 8.31 -8.63 -11.97
CA VAL A 43 7.03 -8.64 -12.71
C VAL A 43 7.15 -9.35 -14.06
N ASN A 44 6.61 -10.56 -14.13
CA ASN A 44 6.66 -11.46 -15.26
C ASN A 44 5.37 -12.30 -15.40
N ILE A 45 5.41 -13.38 -16.19
CA ILE A 45 4.23 -14.23 -16.43
C ILE A 45 3.84 -15.08 -15.21
N ALA A 46 4.79 -15.35 -14.31
CA ALA A 46 4.56 -16.09 -13.08
C ALA A 46 3.57 -15.35 -12.17
N ASP A 47 3.57 -14.02 -12.17
CA ASP A 47 2.62 -13.20 -11.41
C ASP A 47 1.19 -13.35 -11.91
N ALA A 48 1.00 -13.31 -13.24
CA ALA A 48 -0.33 -13.53 -13.81
C ALA A 48 -0.85 -14.95 -13.50
N VAL A 49 0.04 -15.95 -13.52
CA VAL A 49 -0.30 -17.33 -13.13
C VAL A 49 -0.64 -17.40 -11.64
N TRP A 50 0.08 -16.67 -10.80
CA TRP A 50 -0.18 -16.59 -9.36
C TRP A 50 -1.57 -16.04 -9.06
N VAL A 51 -1.95 -14.90 -9.65
CA VAL A 51 -3.28 -14.31 -9.52
C VAL A 51 -4.38 -15.31 -9.91
N ILE A 52 -4.22 -16.01 -11.05
CA ILE A 52 -5.19 -17.04 -11.48
C ILE A 52 -5.27 -18.19 -10.47
N TYR A 53 -4.13 -18.63 -9.93
CA TYR A 53 -4.05 -19.73 -8.99
C TYR A 53 -4.72 -19.39 -7.65
N GLU A 54 -4.46 -18.19 -7.14
CA GLU A 54 -5.10 -17.63 -5.95
C GLU A 54 -6.63 -17.55 -6.12
N LEU A 55 -7.12 -16.97 -7.23
CA LEU A 55 -8.55 -16.71 -7.44
C LEU A 55 -9.38 -17.97 -7.71
N PHE A 56 -8.86 -18.93 -8.48
CA PHE A 56 -9.69 -20.00 -9.04
C PHE A 56 -9.29 -21.42 -8.63
N LEU A 57 -8.09 -21.59 -8.06
CA LEU A 57 -7.51 -22.90 -7.83
C LEU A 57 -7.15 -23.16 -6.36
N ASN A 58 -7.66 -22.33 -5.44
CA ASN A 58 -7.33 -22.34 -4.02
C ASN A 58 -5.80 -22.28 -3.78
N GLY A 59 -5.12 -21.47 -4.58
CA GLY A 59 -3.71 -21.14 -4.39
C GLY A 59 -3.45 -20.40 -3.07
N PRO A 60 -2.19 -20.29 -2.65
CA PRO A 60 -1.82 -19.43 -1.53
C PRO A 60 -2.23 -17.98 -1.83
N ALA A 61 -2.72 -17.29 -0.80
CA ALA A 61 -3.01 -15.87 -0.91
C ALA A 61 -1.71 -15.07 -1.04
N SER A 62 -1.76 -13.94 -1.77
CA SER A 62 -0.64 -13.00 -1.81
C SER A 62 -0.35 -12.42 -0.42
N ASN A 63 0.93 -12.24 -0.10
CA ASN A 63 1.36 -11.54 1.11
C ASN A 63 1.27 -10.01 0.99
N CYS A 64 0.96 -9.51 -0.21
CA CYS A 64 0.84 -8.11 -0.56
C CYS A 64 -0.24 -7.93 -1.62
N SER A 65 -1.49 -7.69 -1.19
CA SER A 65 -2.66 -7.64 -2.07
C SER A 65 -2.59 -6.49 -3.07
N ILE A 66 -2.04 -5.34 -2.65
CA ILE A 66 -1.84 -4.18 -3.53
C ILE A 66 -0.76 -4.43 -4.62
N ALA A 67 0.11 -5.43 -4.44
CA ALA A 67 1.00 -5.88 -5.52
C ALA A 67 0.25 -6.74 -6.55
N SER A 68 -0.75 -7.51 -6.12
CA SER A 68 -1.62 -8.31 -6.99
C SER A 68 -2.61 -7.47 -7.81
N ASP A 69 -3.01 -6.29 -7.31
CA ASP A 69 -3.74 -5.26 -8.08
C ASP A 69 -2.78 -4.56 -9.07
N ALA A 70 -2.54 -5.25 -10.18
CA ALA A 70 -1.60 -4.85 -11.22
C ALA A 70 -2.14 -3.71 -12.09
N ASN A 71 -3.46 -3.66 -12.29
CA ASN A 71 -4.10 -2.63 -13.11
C ASN A 71 -4.38 -1.32 -12.33
N GLY A 72 -4.32 -1.37 -10.99
CA GLY A 72 -4.45 -0.23 -10.08
C GLY A 72 -5.88 0.26 -9.93
N ASP A 73 -6.88 -0.62 -9.99
CA ASP A 73 -8.30 -0.28 -9.85
C ASP A 73 -8.89 -0.61 -8.46
N ASP A 74 -8.03 -0.90 -7.49
CA ASP A 74 -8.32 -1.27 -6.11
C ASP A 74 -9.07 -2.61 -5.96
N LEU A 75 -9.09 -3.45 -7.01
CA LEU A 75 -9.62 -4.81 -6.99
C LEU A 75 -8.54 -5.79 -7.42
N SER A 76 -8.32 -6.84 -6.62
CA SER A 76 -7.51 -7.99 -7.04
C SER A 76 -8.39 -9.04 -7.70
N ASP A 77 -8.45 -9.04 -9.03
CA ASP A 77 -9.27 -9.95 -9.81
C ASP A 77 -8.59 -10.46 -11.10
N ILE A 78 -9.35 -11.07 -12.00
CA ILE A 78 -8.80 -11.65 -13.24
C ILE A 78 -8.29 -10.60 -14.23
N ALA A 79 -8.73 -9.35 -14.10
CA ALA A 79 -8.26 -8.23 -14.90
C ALA A 79 -6.76 -7.99 -14.64
N ASP A 80 -6.25 -8.20 -13.43
CA ASP A 80 -4.83 -8.03 -13.10
C ASP A 80 -3.93 -9.01 -13.83
N ALA A 81 -4.31 -10.28 -13.85
CA ALA A 81 -3.59 -11.29 -14.63
C ALA A 81 -3.58 -10.93 -16.12
N SER A 82 -4.70 -10.44 -16.64
CA SER A 82 -4.80 -9.99 -18.03
C SER A 82 -3.90 -8.77 -18.30
N PHE A 83 -3.83 -7.83 -17.36
CA PHE A 83 -3.02 -6.62 -17.44
C PHE A 83 -1.52 -6.96 -17.49
N ILE A 84 -1.06 -7.85 -16.61
CA ILE A 84 0.32 -8.35 -16.59
C ILE A 84 0.67 -9.01 -17.93
N ILE A 85 -0.19 -9.88 -18.46
CA ILE A 85 0.03 -10.55 -19.76
C ILE A 85 0.14 -9.53 -20.90
N MET A 86 -0.75 -8.53 -20.93
CA MET A 86 -0.73 -7.47 -21.93
C MET A 86 0.56 -6.66 -21.87
N TYR A 87 1.00 -6.26 -20.68
CA TYR A 87 2.27 -5.57 -20.47
C TYR A 87 3.46 -6.40 -20.98
N ARG A 88 3.54 -7.68 -20.59
CA ARG A 88 4.71 -8.53 -20.84
C ARG A 88 4.83 -9.03 -22.28
N PHE A 89 3.71 -9.23 -22.99
CA PHE A 89 3.73 -9.89 -24.31
C PHE A 89 3.11 -9.08 -25.44
N MET A 90 2.26 -8.08 -25.14
CA MET A 90 1.46 -7.39 -26.16
C MET A 90 1.82 -5.90 -26.28
N GLY A 91 2.85 -5.44 -25.57
CA GLY A 91 3.22 -4.02 -25.56
C GLY A 91 2.19 -3.14 -24.87
N GLY A 92 1.45 -3.70 -23.91
CA GLY A 92 0.52 -2.96 -23.05
C GLY A 92 1.23 -1.94 -22.16
N ALA A 93 0.44 -1.13 -21.46
CA ALA A 93 0.96 -0.17 -20.50
C ALA A 93 1.74 -0.87 -19.37
N ALA A 94 2.80 -0.24 -18.88
CA ALA A 94 3.45 -0.68 -17.65
C ALA A 94 2.54 -0.43 -16.44
N PRO A 95 2.66 -1.22 -15.36
CA PRO A 95 1.98 -0.93 -14.10
C PRO A 95 2.26 0.49 -13.61
N ALA A 96 1.26 1.08 -12.95
CA ALA A 96 1.45 2.34 -12.25
C ALA A 96 2.46 2.20 -11.11
N ALA A 97 2.99 3.32 -10.62
CA ALA A 97 3.89 3.30 -9.47
C ALA A 97 3.22 2.57 -8.27
N PRO A 98 4.00 1.81 -7.48
CA PRO A 98 5.46 1.63 -7.54
C PRO A 98 5.85 0.52 -8.53
N PHE A 99 6.59 0.88 -9.57
CA PHE A 99 7.08 0.00 -10.62
C PHE A 99 8.16 0.72 -11.44
N PRO A 100 9.26 0.08 -11.88
CA PRO A 100 9.65 -1.30 -11.64
C PRO A 100 10.36 -1.50 -10.28
N ASP A 101 10.70 -0.41 -9.62
CA ASP A 101 11.40 -0.43 -8.34
C ASP A 101 10.41 -0.45 -7.18
N CYS A 102 10.88 -0.96 -6.04
CA CYS A 102 10.15 -0.94 -4.79
C CYS A 102 9.76 0.49 -4.38
N GLY A 103 8.55 0.61 -3.83
CA GLY A 103 8.10 1.87 -3.24
C GLY A 103 6.74 1.76 -2.57
N GLN A 104 6.22 2.92 -2.17
CA GLN A 104 4.95 3.07 -1.46
C GLN A 104 3.99 3.93 -2.28
N VAL A 105 2.71 3.86 -1.93
CA VAL A 105 1.67 4.74 -2.49
C VAL A 105 0.91 5.47 -1.39
N ASP A 106 0.33 6.61 -1.75
CA ASP A 106 -0.52 7.37 -0.84
C ASP A 106 -1.71 6.52 -0.40
N GLY A 107 -1.98 6.50 0.91
CA GLY A 107 -3.10 5.74 1.48
C GLY A 107 -2.81 4.27 1.75
N GLN A 108 -1.60 3.76 1.45
CA GLN A 108 -1.21 2.40 1.81
C GLN A 108 -1.32 2.14 3.31
N LEU A 109 -1.87 0.98 3.66
CA LEU A 109 -2.05 0.50 5.02
C LEU A 109 -1.13 -0.69 5.31
N PRO A 110 -0.76 -0.96 6.58
CA PRO A 110 0.06 -2.11 6.94
C PRO A 110 -0.54 -3.46 6.55
N GLU A 111 -1.89 -3.57 6.55
CA GLU A 111 -2.60 -4.77 6.13
C GLU A 111 -2.51 -5.07 4.63
N ASP A 112 -2.19 -4.07 3.80
CA ASP A 112 -2.09 -4.26 2.34
C ASP A 112 -0.90 -5.15 1.98
N CYS A 113 0.19 -5.07 2.76
CA CYS A 113 1.40 -5.87 2.59
C CYS A 113 1.99 -6.31 3.91
N ALA A 114 1.66 -7.55 4.30
CA ALA A 114 2.22 -8.20 5.49
C ALA A 114 3.71 -8.53 5.32
N ALA A 115 4.13 -8.85 4.09
CA ALA A 115 5.53 -9.04 3.72
C ALA A 115 5.71 -8.78 2.22
N SER A 116 6.85 -8.20 1.85
CA SER A 116 7.24 -8.01 0.46
C SER A 116 8.69 -8.38 0.22
N SER A 117 9.05 -8.61 -1.05
CA SER A 117 10.39 -8.93 -1.54
C SER A 117 11.32 -7.71 -1.54
N CYS A 118 10.78 -6.54 -1.21
CA CYS A 118 11.45 -5.24 -1.24
C CYS A 118 12.37 -4.95 -0.05
N LEU A 119 12.51 -5.88 0.91
CA LEU A 119 13.27 -5.72 2.16
C LEU A 119 14.13 -6.95 2.49
#